data_AF-A0AAV0Y8R8-F1
#
_entry.id   AF-A0AAV0Y8R8-F1
#
_cell.length_a   1.000
_cell.length_b   1.000
_cell.length_c   1.000
_cell.angle_alpha   90.00
_cell.angle_beta   90.00
_cell.angle_gamma   90.00
#
_symmetry.space_group_name_H-M   'P 1'
#
loop_
_entity.id
_entity.type
_entity.pdbx_description
1 polymer ?
#
loop_
_entity_poly.entity_id
_entity_poly.type
_entity_poly.pdbx_seq_one_letter_code
_entity_poly.pdbx_strand_id
1 'polypeptide(L)'
;MSKHFINDKIIKPIGHSIKKIIIEEILTCKYFFIMVDSTQDVSVMDQLAICVRYLVNDSIKERLLSLVVCHDSSGIALYNLLENMFMSMGISMKNIVACSFDGAANMKGTYNGLQSHLKNSNPNIIYTHCMAHVLNLVICDSTKTCLEAENLFGLVEQFAVFLSDSHKRIKNNLPLIILILFQKNMA
;
A
#
# COMPACT_ATOMS: atom_id res chain seq x y z
N MET A 1 12.07 -23.45 18.89
CA MET A 1 12.00 -23.61 17.42
C MET A 1 12.79 -22.47 16.79
N SER A 2 13.71 -22.72 15.85
CA SER A 2 14.58 -21.65 15.32
C SER A 2 13.81 -20.71 14.37
N LYS A 3 14.24 -19.44 14.28
CA LYS A 3 13.66 -18.47 13.33
C LYS A 3 13.73 -18.98 11.88
N HIS A 4 14.84 -19.62 11.52
CA HIS A 4 15.04 -20.24 10.21
C HIS A 4 14.03 -21.36 9.95
N PHE A 5 13.76 -22.22 10.93
CA PHE A 5 12.77 -23.28 10.77
C PHE A 5 11.37 -22.71 10.57
N ILE A 6 10.96 -21.73 11.38
CA ILE A 6 9.65 -21.09 11.27
C ILE A 6 9.49 -20.42 9.89
N ASN A 7 10.48 -19.64 9.47
CA ASN A 7 10.41 -18.93 8.19
C ASN A 7 10.37 -19.89 7.00
N ASP A 8 11.29 -20.85 6.93
CA ASP A 8 11.49 -21.66 5.72
C ASP A 8 10.59 -22.89 5.64
N LYS A 9 10.14 -23.41 6.79
CA LYS A 9 9.32 -24.63 6.84
C LYS A 9 7.85 -24.37 7.11
N ILE A 10 7.48 -23.18 7.59
CA ILE A 10 6.09 -22.84 7.91
C ILE A 10 5.63 -21.64 7.09
N ILE A 11 6.25 -20.47 7.29
CA ILE A 11 5.75 -19.21 6.72
C ILE A 11 5.85 -19.21 5.19
N LYS A 12 7.03 -19.52 4.63
CA LYS A 12 7.22 -19.51 3.16
C LYS A 12 6.34 -20.54 2.44
N PRO A 13 6.25 -21.82 2.87
CA PRO A 13 5.37 -22.78 2.23
C PRO A 13 3.89 -22.38 2.27
N ILE A 14 3.39 -21.94 3.43
CA ILE A 14 2.00 -21.47 3.58
C ILE A 14 1.75 -20.27 2.68
N GLY A 15 2.65 -19.28 2.69
CA GLY A 15 2.56 -18.11 1.83
C GLY A 15 2.53 -18.48 0.35
N HIS A 16 3.36 -19.43 -0.08
CA HIS A 16 3.36 -19.93 -1.46
C HIS A 16 2.04 -20.63 -1.82
N SER A 17 1.50 -21.48 -0.94
CA SER A 17 0.22 -22.15 -1.15
C SER A 17 -0.93 -21.15 -1.27
N ILE A 18 -1.00 -20.16 -0.37
CA ILE A 18 -2.03 -19.10 -0.42
C ILE A 18 -1.90 -18.30 -1.72
N LYS A 19 -0.68 -17.87 -2.08
CA LYS A 19 -0.43 -17.10 -3.29
C LYS A 19 -0.84 -17.87 -4.55
N LYS A 20 -0.56 -19.18 -4.59
CA LYS A 20 -0.98 -20.04 -5.71
C LYS A 20 -2.50 -20.08 -5.86
N ILE A 21 -3.24 -20.26 -4.75
CA ILE A 21 -4.71 -20.24 -4.76
C ILE A 21 -5.23 -18.91 -5.31
N ILE A 22 -4.69 -17.78 -4.82
CA ILE A 22 -5.09 -16.45 -5.28
C ILE A 22 -4.85 -16.29 -6.80
N ILE A 23 -3.69 -16.72 -7.31
CA ILE A 23 -3.37 -16.65 -8.74
C ILE A 23 -4.35 -17.49 -9.56
N GLU A 24 -4.64 -18.73 -9.13
CA GLU A 24 -5.60 -19.61 -9.81
C GLU A 24 -7.01 -19.00 -9.86
N GLU A 25 -7.46 -18.38 -8.76
CA GLU A 25 -8.75 -17.68 -8.72
C GLU A 25 -8.78 -16.48 -9.68
N ILE A 26 -7.71 -15.67 -9.72
CA ILE A 26 -7.60 -14.52 -10.65
C ILE A 26 -7.63 -14.96 -12.10
N LEU A 27 -6.88 -16.03 -12.43
CA LEU A 27 -6.84 -16.56 -13.79
C LEU A 27 -8.22 -17.10 -14.20
N THR A 28 -8.96 -17.68 -13.27
CA THR A 28 -10.32 -18.19 -13.51
C THR A 28 -11.33 -17.07 -13.70
N CYS A 29 -11.31 -16.03 -12.86
CA CYS A 29 -12.23 -14.89 -12.99
C CYS A 29 -11.89 -13.98 -14.17
N LYS A 30 -10.66 -14.11 -14.70
CA LYS A 30 -10.05 -13.33 -15.78
C LYS A 30 -9.84 -11.86 -15.42
N TYR A 31 -10.87 -11.14 -15.04
CA TYR A 31 -10.85 -9.70 -14.77
C TYR A 31 -10.74 -9.39 -13.28
N PHE A 32 -9.97 -8.38 -12.93
CA PHE A 32 -9.71 -8.01 -11.54
C PHE A 32 -9.35 -6.53 -11.39
N PHE A 33 -9.44 -6.07 -10.14
CA PHE A 33 -9.04 -4.74 -9.70
C PHE A 33 -7.73 -4.81 -8.92
N ILE A 34 -6.89 -3.78 -9.04
CA ILE A 34 -5.64 -3.66 -8.26
C ILE A 34 -5.68 -2.47 -7.31
N MET A 35 -5.13 -2.66 -6.13
CA MET A 35 -4.82 -1.61 -5.16
C MET A 35 -3.33 -1.66 -4.89
N VAL A 36 -2.63 -0.55 -5.06
CA VAL A 36 -1.21 -0.47 -4.78
C VAL A 36 -0.97 0.68 -3.83
N ASP A 37 -0.24 0.38 -2.76
CA ASP A 37 0.14 1.34 -1.73
C ASP A 37 1.63 1.19 -1.41
N SER A 38 2.29 2.28 -1.07
CA SER A 38 3.70 2.27 -0.67
C SER A 38 3.82 2.19 0.85
N THR A 39 4.65 1.29 1.34
CA THR A 39 5.00 1.17 2.76
C THR A 39 6.51 1.10 2.91
N GLN A 40 7.04 1.49 4.06
CA GLN A 40 8.46 1.28 4.38
C GLN A 40 8.64 0.05 5.26
N ASP A 41 9.72 -0.69 5.04
CA ASP A 41 10.11 -1.79 5.92
C ASP A 41 11.00 -1.32 7.08
N VAL A 42 11.39 -2.27 7.94
CA VAL A 42 12.24 -1.99 9.11
C VAL A 42 13.63 -1.46 8.75
N SER A 43 14.05 -1.61 7.49
CA SER A 43 15.31 -1.11 6.96
C SER A 43 15.13 0.22 6.21
N VAL A 44 13.95 0.83 6.28
CA VAL A 44 13.57 2.08 5.58
C VAL A 44 13.60 1.92 4.06
N MET A 45 13.42 0.69 3.56
CA MET A 45 13.27 0.43 2.13
C MET A 45 11.80 0.52 1.75
N ASP A 46 11.52 1.25 0.68
CA ASP A 46 10.16 1.34 0.14
C ASP A 46 9.74 -0.03 -0.45
N GLN A 47 8.51 -0.42 -0.14
CA GLN A 47 7.87 -1.62 -0.66
C GLN A 47 6.48 -1.26 -1.17
N LEU A 48 6.06 -1.91 -2.26
CA LEU A 48 4.71 -1.81 -2.78
C LEU A 48 3.89 -2.97 -2.24
N ALA A 49 2.83 -2.65 -1.51
CA ALA A 49 1.78 -3.58 -1.17
C ALA A 49 0.77 -3.65 -2.30
N ILE A 50 0.65 -4.84 -2.90
CA ILE A 50 -0.20 -5.07 -4.06
C ILE A 50 -1.34 -5.97 -3.64
N CYS A 51 -2.51 -5.36 -3.49
CA CYS A 51 -3.76 -6.03 -3.22
C CYS A 51 -4.58 -6.15 -4.50
N VAL A 52 -5.35 -7.22 -4.59
CA VAL A 52 -6.22 -7.52 -5.73
C VAL A 52 -7.63 -7.75 -5.23
N ARG A 53 -8.61 -7.29 -6.02
CA ARG A 53 -10.03 -7.53 -5.77
C ARG A 53 -10.66 -8.17 -7.00
N TYR A 54 -11.33 -9.29 -6.81
CA TYR A 54 -11.90 -10.09 -7.89
C TYR A 54 -13.15 -10.86 -7.41
N LEU A 55 -13.89 -11.45 -8.35
CA LEU A 55 -15.14 -12.16 -8.08
C LEU A 55 -14.91 -13.67 -8.10
N VAL A 56 -15.33 -14.37 -7.05
CA VAL A 56 -15.36 -15.84 -6.97
C VAL A 56 -16.72 -16.26 -6.48
N ASN A 57 -17.47 -17.04 -7.27
CA ASN A 57 -18.81 -17.53 -6.92
C ASN A 57 -19.73 -16.39 -6.42
N ASP A 58 -19.81 -15.30 -7.19
CA ASP A 58 -20.58 -14.09 -6.87
C ASP A 58 -20.18 -13.38 -5.56
N SER A 59 -19.06 -13.76 -4.96
CA SER A 59 -18.49 -13.13 -3.76
C SER A 59 -17.24 -12.36 -4.12
N ILE A 60 -17.21 -11.08 -3.74
CA ILE A 60 -16.02 -10.25 -3.87
C ILE A 60 -14.96 -10.76 -2.89
N LYS A 61 -13.77 -11.05 -3.41
CA LYS A 61 -12.57 -11.38 -2.64
C LYS A 61 -11.58 -10.25 -2.77
N GLU A 62 -11.00 -9.85 -1.64
CA GLU A 62 -9.87 -8.94 -1.58
C GLU A 62 -8.70 -9.65 -0.91
N ARG A 63 -7.52 -9.63 -1.54
CA ARG A 63 -6.35 -10.40 -1.12
C ARG A 63 -5.07 -9.62 -1.36
N LEU A 64 -4.15 -9.70 -0.40
CA LEU A 64 -2.76 -9.29 -0.62
C LEU A 64 -2.09 -10.32 -1.53
N LEU A 65 -1.64 -9.88 -2.70
CA LEU A 65 -0.99 -10.74 -3.69
C LEU A 65 0.53 -10.77 -3.49
N SER A 66 1.13 -9.60 -3.25
CA SER A 66 2.58 -9.48 -3.11
C SER A 66 2.99 -8.23 -2.36
N LEU A 67 4.13 -8.31 -1.67
CA LEU A 67 4.95 -7.18 -1.25
C LEU A 67 6.20 -7.19 -2.13
N VAL A 68 6.52 -6.07 -2.78
CA VAL A 68 7.67 -5.99 -3.69
C VAL A 68 8.51 -4.80 -3.32
N VAL A 69 9.83 -4.99 -3.21
CA VAL A 69 10.76 -3.90 -2.93
C VAL A 69 10.78 -2.93 -4.11
N CYS A 70 10.64 -1.64 -3.80
CA CYS A 70 10.65 -0.55 -4.75
C CYS A 70 11.97 0.23 -4.62
N HIS A 71 12.81 0.15 -5.64
CA HIS A 71 14.08 0.90 -5.68
C HIS A 71 13.95 2.25 -6.38
N ASP A 72 12.98 2.38 -7.28
CA ASP A 72 12.68 3.59 -8.04
C ASP A 72 11.17 3.77 -8.03
N SER A 73 10.73 4.87 -7.41
CA SER A 73 9.32 5.20 -7.22
C SER A 73 8.73 6.02 -8.37
N SER A 74 9.44 6.20 -9.49
CA SER A 74 8.88 6.84 -10.68
C SER A 74 7.74 6.01 -11.28
N GLY A 75 6.73 6.66 -11.87
CA GLY A 75 5.54 5.96 -12.38
C GLY A 75 5.85 4.86 -13.42
N ILE A 76 6.87 5.07 -14.26
CA ILE A 76 7.33 4.06 -15.22
C ILE A 76 8.02 2.86 -14.55
N ALA A 77 8.85 3.11 -13.53
CA ALA A 77 9.51 2.04 -12.79
C ALA A 77 8.48 1.18 -12.04
N LEU A 78 7.49 1.82 -11.42
CA LEU A 78 6.36 1.15 -10.78
C LEU A 78 5.56 0.31 -11.79
N TYR A 79 5.29 0.84 -12.98
CA TYR A 79 4.61 0.11 -14.04
C TYR A 79 5.39 -1.15 -14.45
N ASN A 80 6.67 -1.01 -14.73
CA ASN A 80 7.54 -2.12 -15.13
C ASN A 80 7.67 -3.17 -14.02
N LEU A 81 7.73 -2.74 -12.76
CA LEU A 81 7.76 -3.62 -11.60
C LEU A 81 6.47 -4.44 -11.52
N LEU A 82 5.29 -3.82 -11.68
CA LEU A 82 4.02 -4.53 -11.73
C LEU A 82 3.96 -5.49 -12.93
N GLU A 83 4.35 -5.04 -14.12
CA GLU A 83 4.33 -5.85 -15.34
C GLU A 83 5.19 -7.11 -15.19
N ASN A 84 6.42 -6.97 -14.71
CA ASN A 84 7.31 -8.10 -14.43
C ASN A 84 6.73 -9.05 -13.38
N MET A 85 6.16 -8.50 -12.30
CA MET A 85 5.53 -9.29 -11.25
C MET A 85 4.37 -10.12 -11.82
N PHE A 86 3.42 -9.49 -12.51
CA PHE A 86 2.25 -10.19 -13.07
C PHE A 86 2.64 -11.18 -14.16
N MET A 87 3.61 -10.83 -15.02
CA MET A 87 4.16 -11.73 -16.03
C MET A 87 4.75 -13.00 -15.41
N SER A 88 5.49 -12.88 -14.30
CA SER A 88 6.04 -14.04 -13.57
C SER A 88 4.96 -14.97 -13.00
N MET A 89 3.72 -14.49 -12.86
CA MET A 89 2.56 -15.24 -12.36
C MET A 89 1.62 -15.69 -13.48
N GLY A 90 1.95 -15.38 -14.75
CA GLY A 90 1.07 -15.67 -15.90
C GLY A 90 -0.19 -14.82 -15.96
N ILE A 91 -0.24 -13.71 -15.21
CA ILE A 91 -1.39 -12.80 -15.17
C ILE A 91 -1.18 -11.69 -16.19
N SER A 92 -2.19 -11.40 -17.01
CA SER A 92 -2.13 -10.32 -18.00
C SER A 92 -2.54 -8.99 -17.39
N MET A 93 -1.70 -7.96 -17.56
CA MET A 93 -2.03 -6.57 -17.21
C MET A 93 -3.29 -6.05 -17.93
N LYS A 94 -3.58 -6.57 -19.13
CA LYS A 94 -4.77 -6.17 -19.92
C LYS A 94 -6.09 -6.55 -19.26
N ASN A 95 -6.06 -7.48 -18.29
CA ASN A 95 -7.25 -7.90 -17.58
C ASN A 95 -7.58 -7.04 -16.35
N ILE A 96 -6.72 -6.07 -16.02
CA ILE A 96 -6.99 -5.11 -14.95
C ILE A 96 -8.08 -4.16 -15.43
N VAL A 97 -9.25 -4.22 -14.82
CA VAL A 97 -10.40 -3.37 -15.21
C VAL A 97 -10.42 -2.04 -14.47
N ALA A 98 -9.80 -1.99 -13.30
CA ALA A 98 -9.72 -0.78 -12.50
C ALA A 98 -8.54 -0.83 -11.53
N CYS A 99 -8.09 0.34 -11.07
CA CYS A 99 -7.01 0.49 -10.12
C CYS A 99 -7.28 1.57 -9.06
N SER A 100 -6.64 1.44 -7.91
CA SER A 100 -6.63 2.46 -6.85
C SER A 100 -5.26 2.67 -6.27
N PHE A 101 -4.81 3.93 -6.28
CA PHE A 101 -3.53 4.39 -5.72
C PHE A 101 -3.73 5.69 -4.96
N ASP A 102 -2.72 6.11 -4.20
CA ASP A 102 -2.71 7.43 -3.56
C ASP A 102 -2.69 8.59 -4.58
N GLY A 103 -2.67 9.81 -4.03
CA GLY A 103 -2.66 11.04 -4.81
C GLY A 103 -1.28 11.49 -5.30
N ALA A 104 -0.22 10.74 -5.01
CA ALA A 104 1.14 11.15 -5.32
C ALA A 104 1.38 11.25 -6.83
N ALA A 105 2.26 12.17 -7.23
CA ALA A 105 2.48 12.49 -8.65
C ALA A 105 2.98 11.29 -9.47
N ASN A 106 3.77 10.41 -8.85
CA ASN A 106 4.25 9.17 -9.44
C ASN A 106 3.16 8.08 -9.57
N MET A 107 2.07 8.17 -8.80
CA MET A 107 0.94 7.23 -8.85
C MET A 107 -0.17 7.74 -9.77
N LYS A 108 -0.76 8.89 -9.42
CA LYS A 108 -1.91 9.53 -10.09
C LYS A 108 -1.54 10.36 -11.31
N GLY A 109 -0.26 10.71 -11.49
CA GLY A 109 0.19 11.63 -12.53
C GLY A 109 -0.39 11.33 -13.91
N THR A 110 -0.95 12.35 -14.57
CA THR A 110 -1.66 12.18 -15.85
C THR A 110 -0.75 11.84 -17.03
N TYR A 111 0.54 12.19 -16.92
CA TYR A 111 1.53 12.01 -17.99
C TYR A 111 2.52 10.89 -17.66
N ASN A 112 3.13 10.93 -16.48
CA ASN A 112 4.20 10.01 -16.07
C ASN A 112 3.89 9.26 -14.76
N GLY A 113 2.61 9.20 -14.37
CA GLY A 113 2.18 8.44 -13.19
C GLY A 113 1.95 6.98 -13.56
N LEU A 114 1.98 6.09 -12.58
CA LEU A 114 1.60 4.68 -12.75
C LEU A 114 0.24 4.54 -13.44
N GLN A 115 -0.72 5.37 -13.04
CA GLN A 115 -2.04 5.45 -13.67
C GLN A 115 -1.96 5.72 -15.18
N SER A 116 -1.14 6.67 -15.62
CA SER A 116 -1.05 7.02 -17.04
C SER A 116 -0.46 5.87 -17.85
N HIS A 117 0.57 5.21 -17.33
CA HIS A 117 1.17 4.03 -17.97
C HIS A 117 0.19 2.86 -18.06
N LEU A 118 -0.58 2.58 -17.00
CA LEU A 118 -1.65 1.57 -17.04
C LEU A 118 -2.75 1.91 -18.05
N LYS A 119 -3.13 3.18 -18.14
CA LYS A 119 -4.16 3.63 -19.09
C LYS A 119 -3.67 3.59 -20.54
N ASN A 120 -2.38 3.80 -20.77
CA ASN A 120 -1.79 3.66 -22.11
C ASN A 120 -1.79 2.20 -22.58
N SER A 121 -1.57 1.23 -21.69
CA SER A 121 -1.60 -0.20 -22.03
C SER A 121 -3.01 -0.80 -22.06
N ASN A 122 -3.93 -0.28 -21.22
CA ASN A 122 -5.34 -0.61 -21.21
C ASN A 122 -6.21 0.66 -21.11
N PRO A 123 -6.68 1.22 -22.25
CA PRO A 123 -7.45 2.47 -22.27
C PRO A 123 -8.74 2.47 -21.46
N ASN A 124 -9.31 1.28 -21.20
CA ASN A 124 -10.57 1.12 -20.49
C ASN A 124 -10.41 1.02 -18.96
N ILE A 125 -9.17 1.06 -18.44
CA ILE A 125 -8.93 0.97 -17.01
C ILE A 125 -9.53 2.18 -16.28
N ILE A 126 -10.28 1.92 -15.21
CA ILE A 126 -10.84 2.97 -14.35
C ILE A 126 -9.90 3.19 -13.17
N TYR A 127 -9.37 4.41 -13.05
CA TYR A 127 -8.63 4.82 -11.86
C TYR A 127 -9.57 5.41 -10.82
N THR A 128 -9.35 5.03 -9.57
CA THR A 128 -9.98 5.61 -8.39
C THR A 128 -8.90 6.06 -7.43
N HIS A 129 -9.08 7.23 -6.81
CA HIS A 129 -8.16 7.68 -5.78
C HIS A 129 -8.37 6.88 -4.50
N CYS A 130 -7.30 6.55 -3.79
CA CYS A 130 -7.37 5.84 -2.52
C CYS A 130 -8.26 6.61 -1.54
N MET A 131 -9.41 6.01 -1.19
CA MET A 131 -10.41 6.67 -0.34
C MET A 131 -9.90 6.88 1.08
N ALA A 132 -9.04 6.00 1.59
CA ALA A 132 -8.39 6.18 2.88
C ALA A 132 -7.51 7.43 2.89
N HIS A 133 -6.74 7.66 1.82
CA HIS A 133 -5.93 8.86 1.67
C HIS A 133 -6.81 10.11 1.50
N VAL A 134 -7.89 10.06 0.69
CA VAL A 134 -8.86 11.18 0.60
C VAL A 134 -9.43 11.52 1.96
N LEU A 135 -9.87 10.52 2.72
CA LEU A 135 -10.44 10.72 4.05
C LEU A 135 -9.43 11.37 4.99
N ASN A 136 -8.18 10.92 4.96
CA ASN A 136 -7.11 11.53 5.74
C ASN A 136 -6.92 13.02 5.38
N LEU A 137 -6.85 13.35 4.08
CA LEU A 137 -6.72 14.73 3.62
C LEU A 137 -7.90 15.60 4.09
N VAL A 138 -9.12 15.10 3.99
CA VAL A 138 -10.33 15.80 4.46
C VAL A 138 -10.25 16.07 5.97
N ILE A 139 -9.80 15.10 6.77
CA ILE A 139 -9.62 15.28 8.21
C ILE A 139 -8.55 16.33 8.48
N CYS A 140 -7.38 16.22 7.84
CA CYS A 140 -6.28 17.17 8.01
C CYS A 140 -6.66 18.60 7.64
N ASP A 141 -7.45 18.80 6.58
CA ASP A 141 -7.90 20.12 6.19
C ASP A 141 -9.00 20.65 7.13
N SER A 142 -9.91 19.78 7.57
CA SER A 142 -10.95 20.15 8.53
C SER A 142 -10.36 20.60 9.87
N THR A 143 -9.34 19.93 10.38
CA THR A 143 -8.73 20.26 11.67
C THR A 143 -8.00 21.60 11.66
N LYS A 144 -7.48 22.04 10.52
CA LYS A 144 -6.87 23.37 10.36
C LYS A 144 -7.87 24.53 10.39
N THR A 145 -9.18 24.24 10.26
CA THR A 145 -10.22 25.28 10.31
C THR A 145 -10.74 25.55 11.72
N CYS A 146 -10.40 24.70 12.69
CA CYS A 146 -10.83 24.82 14.09
C CYS A 146 -9.60 25.00 14.98
N LEU A 147 -9.50 26.16 15.63
CA LEU A 147 -8.36 26.52 16.48
C LEU A 147 -8.16 25.54 17.63
N GLU A 148 -9.25 25.04 18.23
CA GLU A 148 -9.20 24.05 19.30
C GLU A 148 -8.62 22.72 18.82
N ALA A 149 -9.02 22.28 17.62
CA ALA A 149 -8.48 21.08 17.01
C ALA A 149 -7.00 21.26 16.65
N GLU A 150 -6.65 22.38 16.03
CA GLU A 150 -5.26 22.72 15.70
C GLU A 150 -4.37 22.74 16.95
N ASN A 151 -4.81 23.39 18.03
CA ASN A 151 -4.10 23.40 19.31
C ASN A 151 -3.95 22.02 19.92
N LEU A 152 -5.01 21.19 19.88
CA LEU A 152 -4.98 19.82 20.39
C LEU A 152 -3.95 18.97 19.61
N PHE A 153 -4.05 18.96 18.28
CA PHE A 153 -3.13 18.17 17.44
C PHE A 153 -1.69 18.70 17.51
N GLY A 154 -1.50 20.02 17.60
CA GLY A 154 -0.20 20.63 17.82
C GLY A 154 0.43 20.24 19.15
N LEU A 155 -0.36 20.18 20.24
CA LEU A 155 0.12 19.71 21.54
C LEU A 155 0.51 18.23 21.51
N VAL A 156 -0.32 17.39 20.86
CA VAL A 156 -0.04 15.96 20.68
C VAL A 156 1.25 15.76 19.87
N GLU A 157 1.45 16.54 18.81
CA GLU A 157 2.67 16.51 18.01
C GLU A 157 3.90 16.91 18.82
N GLN A 158 3.85 18.03 19.55
CA GLN A 158 4.95 18.48 20.40
C GLN A 158 5.30 17.43 21.46
N PHE A 159 4.30 16.80 22.06
CA PHE A 159 4.50 15.72 23.02
C PHE A 159 5.18 14.51 22.37
N ALA A 160 4.78 14.14 21.16
CA ALA A 160 5.42 13.07 20.40
C ALA A 160 6.90 13.37 20.13
N VAL A 161 7.20 14.59 19.66
CA VAL A 161 8.57 15.04 19.39
C VAL A 161 9.42 15.02 20.67
N PHE A 162 8.88 15.55 21.77
CA PHE A 162 9.55 15.52 23.08
C PHE A 162 9.91 14.10 23.52
N LEU A 163 9.00 13.14 23.31
CA LEU A 163 9.26 11.74 23.60
C LEU A 163 10.32 11.14 22.66
N SER A 164 10.29 11.47 21.36
CA SER A 164 11.26 10.95 20.38
C SER A 164 12.68 11.49 20.53
N ASP A 165 12.85 12.69 21.10
CA ASP A 165 14.18 13.32 21.26
C ASP A 165 15.09 12.64 22.30
N SER A 166 14.62 11.59 22.99
CA SER A 166 15.46 10.84 23.93
C SER A 166 15.24 9.34 23.83
N HIS A 167 16.34 8.61 23.59
CA HIS A 167 16.33 7.15 23.64
C HIS A 167 15.80 6.57 24.96
N LYS A 168 15.99 7.26 26.09
CA LYS A 168 15.44 6.83 27.39
C LYS A 168 13.92 6.98 27.43
N ARG A 169 13.38 8.08 26.86
CA ARG A 169 11.93 8.33 26.81
C ARG A 169 11.22 7.45 25.79
N ILE A 170 11.83 7.20 24.64
CA ILE A 170 11.34 6.24 23.64
C ILE A 170 11.21 4.85 24.24
N LYS A 171 12.27 4.33 24.87
CA LYS A 171 12.27 2.96 25.40
C LYS A 171 11.18 2.72 26.44
N ASN A 172 10.84 3.74 27.23
CA ASN A 172 9.83 3.64 28.29
C ASN A 172 8.40 3.94 27.80
N ASN A 173 8.23 4.59 26.64
CA ASN A 173 6.92 5.03 26.13
C ASN A 173 6.64 4.53 24.70
N LEU A 174 7.35 3.50 24.25
CA LEU A 174 7.27 2.96 22.89
C LEU A 174 5.82 2.66 22.43
N PRO A 175 4.92 2.08 23.26
CA PRO A 175 3.54 1.85 22.86
C PRO A 175 2.76 3.15 22.59
N LEU A 176 3.02 4.19 23.38
CA LEU A 176 2.36 5.48 23.29
C LEU A 176 2.83 6.26 22.05
N ILE A 177 4.13 6.19 21.76
CA ILE A 177 4.75 6.85 20.60
C ILE A 177 4.29 6.21 19.29
N ILE A 178 4.19 4.88 19.24
CA ILE A 178 3.67 4.17 18.05
C ILE A 178 2.24 4.63 17.75
N LEU A 179 1.39 4.79 18.77
CA LEU A 179 0.02 5.26 18.59
C LEU A 179 -0.06 6.67 17.99
N ILE A 180 0.85 7.56 18.40
CA ILE A 180 0.89 8.95 17.93
C ILE A 180 1.53 9.05 16.53
N LEU A 181 2.58 8.27 16.24
CA LEU A 181 3.24 8.29 14.93
C LEU A 181 2.43 7.60 13.82
N PHE A 182 1.59 6.61 14.14
CA PHE A 182 0.65 6.02 13.17
C PHE A 182 -0.33 7.04 12.58
N GLN A 183 -0.59 8.16 13.29
CA GLN A 183 -1.40 9.26 12.76
C GLN A 183 -0.62 10.18 11.81
N LYS A 184 0.72 10.22 11.89
CA LYS A 184 1.58 11.05 11.01
C LYS A 184 1.84 10.43 9.64
N ASN A 185 1.93 9.10 9.54
CA ASN A 185 2.28 8.39 8.30
C ASN A 185 1.07 8.02 7.41
N MET A 186 -0.12 8.57 7.66
CA MET A 186 -1.26 8.46 6.73
C MET A 186 -1.43 9.69 5.82
N ALA A 187 -0.58 10.72 6.00
CA ALA A 187 -0.55 11.94 5.19
C ALA A 187 0.52 11.88 4.10
#